data_AF-A0A538S3U7-F1
#
_entry.id   AF-A0A538S3U7-F1
#
_cell.length_a   1.000
_cell.length_b   1.000
_cell.length_c   1.000
_cell.angle_alpha   90.00
_cell.angle_beta   90.00
_cell.angle_gamma   90.00
#
_symmetry.space_group_name_H-M   'P 1'
#
loop_
_entity.id
_entity.type
_entity.pdbx_description
1 polymer ?
#
loop_
_entity_poly.entity_id
_entity_poly.type
_entity_poly.pdbx_seq_one_letter_code
_entity_poly.pdbx_strand_id
1 'polypeptide(L)'
;MLVDYWMTRQMEKAAPNGWEESVEALRYYLEWESQRRALPNCTAWYALDHCGLIATDAPEKTRQAAALRYLGFVPVSPDGAAYGYDPRTDEVVNRRHGSPRRPQLQPGIADNSPLGRLLEQFRSLRADLRFREDGIHTTLTIERKGQVQQANRN
;
A
#
# COMPACT_ATOMS: atom_id res chain seq x y z
N MET A 1 -7.40 -17.80 -2.39
CA MET A 1 -8.70 -18.46 -2.65
C MET A 1 -9.89 -17.81 -1.93
N LEU A 2 -9.96 -17.80 -0.59
CA LEU A 2 -11.11 -17.17 0.11
C LEU A 2 -11.16 -15.63 -0.03
N VAL A 3 -9.99 -14.98 -0.05
CA VAL A 3 -9.88 -13.52 -0.24
C VAL A 3 -10.23 -13.13 -1.68
N ASP A 4 -9.74 -13.89 -2.66
CA ASP A 4 -10.04 -13.65 -4.09
C ASP A 4 -11.55 -13.73 -4.36
N TYR A 5 -12.22 -14.76 -3.84
CA TYR A 5 -13.67 -14.96 -4.02
C TYR A 5 -14.51 -13.84 -3.38
N TRP A 6 -14.11 -13.35 -2.20
CA TRP A 6 -14.81 -12.24 -1.54
C TRP A 6 -14.61 -10.91 -2.27
N MET A 7 -13.41 -10.66 -2.78
CA MET A 7 -13.06 -9.43 -3.51
C MET A 7 -13.82 -9.33 -4.84
N THR A 8 -13.94 -10.44 -5.58
CA THR A 8 -14.76 -10.50 -6.80
C THR A 8 -16.22 -10.17 -6.52
N ARG A 9 -16.78 -10.68 -5.41
CA ARG A 9 -18.17 -10.39 -5.01
C ARG A 9 -18.42 -8.95 -4.58
N GLN A 10 -17.44 -8.29 -3.95
CA GLN A 10 -17.56 -6.88 -3.57
C GLN A 10 -17.45 -5.97 -4.80
N MET A 11 -16.58 -6.31 -5.76
CA MET A 11 -16.47 -5.57 -7.02
C MET A 11 -17.69 -5.76 -7.93
N GLU A 12 -18.33 -6.94 -7.94
CA GLU A 12 -19.59 -7.17 -8.66
C GLU A 12 -20.76 -6.33 -8.13
N LYS A 13 -20.76 -5.98 -6.84
CA LYS A 13 -21.82 -5.14 -6.25
C LYS A 13 -21.67 -3.65 -6.54
N ALA A 14 -20.49 -3.21 -6.98
CA ALA A 14 -20.13 -1.79 -7.07
C ALA A 14 -20.59 -1.08 -8.37
N ALA A 15 -21.71 -1.45 -9.00
CA ALA A 15 -22.31 -0.68 -10.10
C ALA A 15 -23.85 -0.59 -9.98
N PRO A 16 -24.53 0.54 -10.26
CA PRO A 16 -24.06 1.88 -10.69
C PRO A 16 -24.40 3.04 -9.70
N ASN A 17 -24.81 2.76 -8.46
CA ASN A 17 -25.48 3.76 -7.61
C ASN A 17 -24.68 4.17 -6.37
N GLY A 18 -23.51 4.79 -6.53
CA GLY A 18 -22.86 5.47 -5.41
C GLY A 18 -21.34 5.60 -5.53
N TRP A 19 -20.86 6.84 -5.62
CA TRP A 19 -19.44 7.16 -5.48
C TRP A 19 -18.87 6.67 -4.14
N GLU A 20 -19.66 6.73 -3.07
CA GLU A 20 -19.23 6.35 -1.71
C GLU A 20 -18.88 4.85 -1.60
N GLU A 21 -19.73 3.95 -2.13
CA GLU A 21 -19.46 2.50 -2.13
C GLU A 21 -18.22 2.16 -2.98
N SER A 22 -18.02 2.87 -4.09
CA SER A 22 -16.85 2.70 -4.96
C SER A 22 -15.55 3.14 -4.28
N VAL A 23 -15.59 4.21 -3.49
CA VAL A 23 -14.43 4.70 -2.73
C VAL A 23 -14.05 3.72 -1.62
N GLU A 24 -15.01 3.18 -0.87
CA GLU A 24 -14.72 2.19 0.18
C GLU A 24 -14.14 0.90 -0.41
N ALA A 25 -14.71 0.40 -1.51
CA ALA A 25 -14.16 -0.75 -2.21
C ALA A 25 -12.73 -0.50 -2.71
N LEU A 26 -12.45 0.69 -3.25
CA LEU A 26 -11.11 1.09 -3.68
C LEU A 26 -10.14 1.18 -2.50
N ARG A 27 -10.55 1.76 -1.37
CA ARG A 27 -9.73 1.88 -0.15
C ARG A 27 -9.38 0.51 0.40
N TYR A 28 -10.33 -0.41 0.44
CA TYR A 28 -10.08 -1.79 0.85
C TYR A 28 -9.13 -2.50 -0.13
N TYR A 29 -9.35 -2.38 -1.44
CA TYR A 29 -8.49 -2.98 -2.44
C TYR A 29 -7.03 -2.50 -2.32
N LEU A 30 -6.85 -1.21 -2.12
CA LEU A 30 -5.52 -0.61 -1.97
C LEU A 30 -4.83 -1.04 -0.66
N GLU A 31 -5.58 -1.24 0.42
CA GLU A 31 -5.06 -1.83 1.66
C GLU A 31 -4.61 -3.27 1.45
N TRP A 32 -5.41 -4.08 0.77
CA TRP A 32 -5.04 -5.46 0.42
C TRP A 32 -3.79 -5.52 -0.46
N GLU A 33 -3.70 -4.69 -1.50
CA GLU A 33 -2.50 -4.60 -2.34
C GLU A 33 -1.27 -4.11 -1.55
N SER A 34 -1.47 -3.13 -0.66
CA SER A 34 -0.39 -2.61 0.20
C SER A 34 0.15 -3.71 1.11
N GLN A 35 -0.74 -4.45 1.79
CA GLN A 35 -0.38 -5.60 2.62
C GLN A 35 0.38 -6.66 1.81
N ARG A 36 -0.16 -7.04 0.65
CA ARG A 36 0.42 -8.09 -0.22
C ARG A 36 1.83 -7.74 -0.68
N ARG A 37 2.12 -6.46 -0.91
CA ARG A 37 3.46 -5.97 -1.28
C ARG A 37 4.37 -5.74 -0.08
N ALA A 38 3.82 -5.37 1.08
CA ALA A 38 4.60 -5.10 2.29
C ALA A 38 5.14 -6.38 2.96
N LEU A 39 4.33 -7.44 3.03
CA LEU A 39 4.71 -8.67 3.74
C LEU A 39 6.00 -9.34 3.18
N PRO A 40 6.18 -9.49 1.86
CA PRO A 40 7.43 -10.05 1.32
C PRO A 40 8.68 -9.25 1.68
N ASN A 41 8.56 -7.94 1.89
CA ASN A 41 9.70 -7.10 2.27
C ASN A 41 10.21 -7.41 3.68
N CYS A 42 9.42 -8.08 4.52
CA CYS A 42 9.89 -8.54 5.84
C CYS A 42 11.06 -9.52 5.70
N THR A 43 11.09 -10.35 4.66
CA THR A 43 12.20 -11.31 4.44
C THR A 43 13.51 -10.59 4.09
N ALA A 44 13.44 -9.52 3.29
CA ALA A 44 14.61 -8.72 2.94
C ALA A 44 15.19 -8.00 4.18
N TRP A 45 14.32 -7.42 5.00
CA TRP A 45 14.73 -6.82 6.27
C TRP A 45 15.27 -7.85 7.27
N TYR A 46 14.63 -9.01 7.36
CA TYR A 46 15.05 -10.09 8.26
C TYR A 46 16.48 -10.53 7.98
N ALA A 47 16.86 -10.68 6.72
CA ALA A 47 18.25 -11.01 6.37
C ALA A 47 19.24 -9.97 6.91
N LEU A 48 18.91 -8.67 6.89
CA LEU A 48 19.79 -7.61 7.38
C LEU A 48 19.86 -7.59 8.92
N ASP A 49 18.71 -7.72 9.60
CA ASP A 49 18.63 -7.75 11.05
C ASP A 49 19.30 -9.02 11.62
N HIS A 50 18.99 -10.20 11.07
CA HIS A 50 19.49 -11.49 11.54
C HIS A 50 20.99 -11.69 11.28
N CYS A 51 21.55 -11.08 10.22
CA CYS A 51 23.00 -11.07 9.99
C CYS A 51 23.75 -10.03 10.84
N GLY A 52 23.05 -9.24 11.67
CA GLY A 52 23.65 -8.19 12.48
C GLY A 52 24.18 -7.00 11.66
N LEU A 53 23.71 -6.82 10.42
CA LEU A 53 24.07 -5.67 9.58
C LEU A 53 23.39 -4.38 10.03
N ILE A 54 22.34 -4.51 10.85
CA ILE A 54 21.55 -3.44 11.42
C ILE A 54 21.34 -3.76 12.90
N ALA A 55 21.61 -2.80 13.79
CA ALA A 55 21.24 -2.95 15.20
C ALA A 55 19.71 -2.88 15.38
N THR A 56 19.16 -3.65 16.31
CA THR A 56 17.70 -3.73 16.55
C THR A 56 17.06 -2.36 16.81
N ASP A 57 17.78 -1.45 17.47
CA ASP A 57 17.36 -0.09 17.80
C ASP A 57 17.92 0.98 16.84
N ALA A 58 18.52 0.57 15.72
CA ALA A 58 19.10 1.49 14.76
C ALA A 58 18.05 2.49 14.23
N PRO A 59 18.39 3.78 14.14
CA PRO A 59 17.50 4.77 13.53
C PRO A 59 17.13 4.38 12.10
N GLU A 60 15.89 4.69 11.68
CA GLU A 60 15.36 4.32 10.36
C GLU A 60 16.29 4.72 9.21
N LYS A 61 16.88 5.93 9.25
CA LYS A 61 17.85 6.39 8.24
C LYS A 61 19.06 5.46 8.12
N THR A 62 19.55 4.92 9.23
CA THR A 62 20.65 3.95 9.25
C THR A 62 20.22 2.62 8.67
N ARG A 63 19.01 2.15 8.99
CA ARG A 63 18.42 0.93 8.41
C ARG A 63 18.32 1.04 6.90
N GLN A 64 17.77 2.15 6.41
CA GLN A 64 17.64 2.43 4.97
C GLN A 64 19.00 2.52 4.27
N ALA A 65 20.00 3.16 4.89
CA ALA A 65 21.35 3.21 4.33
C ALA A 65 21.99 1.82 4.24
N ALA A 66 21.80 0.95 5.23
CA ALA A 66 22.26 -0.43 5.19
C ALA A 66 21.55 -1.22 4.09
N ALA A 67 20.22 -1.14 3.99
CA ALA A 67 19.47 -1.79 2.93
C ALA A 67 19.93 -1.34 1.53
N LEU A 68 20.08 -0.04 1.31
CA LEU A 68 20.58 0.48 0.04
C LEU A 68 21.99 -0.04 -0.28
N ARG A 69 22.89 -0.10 0.72
CA ARG A 69 24.26 -0.58 0.56
C ARG A 69 24.33 -2.07 0.20
N TYR A 70 23.51 -2.92 0.83
CA TYR A 70 23.63 -4.38 0.71
C TYR A 70 22.64 -4.99 -0.30
N LEU A 71 21.48 -4.38 -0.51
CA LEU A 71 20.44 -4.87 -1.41
C LEU A 71 20.38 -4.06 -2.73
N GLY A 72 20.96 -2.86 -2.77
CA GLY A 72 20.83 -1.93 -3.90
C GLY A 72 19.49 -1.19 -3.96
N PHE A 73 18.60 -1.42 -2.99
CA PHE A 73 17.32 -0.74 -2.83
C PHE A 73 16.89 -0.73 -1.35
N VAL A 74 15.87 0.07 -1.03
CA VAL A 74 15.26 0.10 0.30
C VAL A 74 13.90 -0.62 0.24
N PRO A 75 13.71 -1.76 0.91
CA PRO A 75 12.40 -2.39 0.98
C PRO A 75 11.43 -1.48 1.76
N VAL A 76 10.38 -0.99 1.11
CA VAL A 76 9.41 -0.05 1.70
C VAL A 76 8.02 -0.66 1.74
N SER A 77 7.21 -0.28 2.72
CA SER A 77 5.78 -0.53 2.69
C SER A 77 5.12 0.50 1.77
N PRO A 78 4.19 0.14 0.86
CA PRO A 78 3.57 1.10 -0.06
C PRO A 78 2.84 2.25 0.63
N ASP A 79 2.35 2.02 1.83
CA ASP A 79 1.68 2.98 2.70
C ASP A 79 2.64 3.76 3.63
N GLY A 80 3.94 3.43 3.59
CA GLY A 80 4.99 4.02 4.41
C GLY A 80 5.13 3.43 5.82
N ALA A 81 4.42 2.35 6.16
CA ALA A 81 4.58 1.69 7.44
C ALA A 81 6.02 1.20 7.66
N ALA A 82 6.56 1.46 8.85
CA ALA A 82 7.91 1.06 9.22
C ALA A 82 8.01 -0.44 9.52
N TYR A 83 9.21 -1.00 9.36
CA TYR A 83 9.55 -2.36 9.73
C TYR A 83 10.38 -2.35 11.02
N GLY A 84 10.18 -3.35 11.87
CA GLY A 84 11.00 -3.56 13.06
C GLY A 84 11.23 -5.04 13.31
N TYR A 85 12.42 -5.37 13.80
CA TYR A 85 12.76 -6.74 14.19
C TYR A 85 12.33 -7.01 15.63
N ASP A 86 11.58 -8.09 15.85
CA ASP A 86 11.20 -8.58 17.16
C ASP A 86 12.06 -9.79 17.55
N PRO A 87 13.03 -9.62 18.48
CA PRO A 87 13.92 -10.70 18.88
C PRO A 87 13.23 -11.80 19.70
N ARG A 88 12.01 -11.56 20.22
CA ARG A 88 11.26 -12.57 20.98
C ARG A 88 10.63 -13.61 20.08
N THR A 89 10.24 -13.19 18.89
CA THR A 89 9.59 -14.05 17.89
C THR A 89 10.50 -14.40 16.72
N ASP A 90 11.69 -13.77 16.64
CA ASP A 90 12.65 -13.90 15.54
C ASP A 90 12.01 -13.56 14.19
N GLU A 91 11.30 -12.42 14.16
CA GLU A 91 10.52 -11.98 13.01
C GLU A 91 10.74 -10.49 12.74
N VAL A 92 10.71 -10.10 11.45
CA VAL A 92 10.48 -8.70 11.09
C VAL A 92 8.98 -8.46 10.95
N VAL A 93 8.53 -7.40 11.62
CA VAL A 93 7.14 -6.98 11.71
C VAL A 93 6.99 -5.64 11.01
N ASN A 94 6.11 -5.57 10.02
CA ASN A 94 5.59 -4.31 9.50
C ASN A 94 4.58 -3.75 10.52
N ARG A 95 4.73 -2.49 10.95
CA ARG A 95 3.89 -1.89 12.00
C ARG A 95 2.39 -1.88 11.69
N ARG A 96 1.99 -1.91 10.42
CA ARG A 96 0.58 -1.94 10.00
C ARG A 96 0.12 -3.35 9.65
N HIS A 97 0.97 -4.11 8.95
CA HIS A 97 0.56 -5.35 8.30
C HIS A 97 1.02 -6.63 9.02
N GLY A 98 1.74 -6.50 10.14
CA GLY A 98 2.24 -7.63 10.92
C GLY A 98 3.46 -8.31 10.28
N SER A 99 3.62 -9.59 10.54
CA SER A 99 4.68 -10.44 9.97
C SER A 99 4.09 -11.45 8.98
N PRO A 100 4.89 -12.10 8.12
CA PRO A 100 4.40 -13.17 7.24
C PRO A 100 3.71 -14.31 7.99
N ARG A 101 4.09 -14.58 9.24
CA ARG A 101 3.48 -15.62 10.09
C ARG A 101 2.20 -15.16 10.78
N ARG A 102 2.04 -13.85 10.97
CA ARG A 102 0.88 -13.22 11.60
C ARG A 102 0.44 -12.00 10.79
N PRO A 103 -0.07 -12.22 9.56
CA PRO A 103 -0.46 -11.12 8.68
C PRO A 103 -1.70 -10.41 9.24
N GLN A 104 -1.72 -9.09 9.15
CA GLN A 104 -2.82 -8.24 9.58
C GLN A 104 -3.30 -7.39 8.41
N LEU A 105 -4.58 -7.54 8.06
CA LEU A 105 -5.23 -6.72 7.04
C LEU A 105 -6.07 -5.68 7.77
N GLN A 106 -5.90 -4.40 7.41
CA GLN A 106 -6.69 -3.33 7.99
C GLN A 106 -8.02 -3.14 7.22
N PRO A 107 -9.01 -2.45 7.78
CA PRO A 107 -10.28 -2.18 7.08
C PRO A 107 -10.15 -1.32 5.81
N GLY A 108 -9.04 -0.59 5.67
CA GLY A 108 -8.74 0.27 4.53
C GLY A 108 -7.38 0.94 4.71
N ILE A 109 -6.95 1.75 3.75
CA ILE A 109 -5.65 2.47 3.82
C ILE A 109 -5.64 3.50 4.95
N ALA A 110 -4.46 3.84 5.48
CA ALA A 110 -4.35 4.89 6.49
C ALA A 110 -4.64 6.27 5.89
N ASP A 111 -5.48 7.08 6.54
CA ASP A 111 -5.85 8.41 6.04
C ASP A 111 -4.65 9.33 5.84
N ASN A 112 -3.70 9.29 6.79
CA ASN A 112 -2.46 10.07 6.73
C ASN A 112 -1.37 9.47 5.83
N SER A 113 -1.59 8.28 5.25
CA SER A 113 -0.62 7.69 4.30
C SER A 113 -0.50 8.56 3.04
N PRO A 114 0.62 8.49 2.32
CA PRO A 114 0.74 9.14 1.01
C PRO A 114 -0.39 8.72 0.04
N LEU A 115 -0.82 7.46 0.11
CA LEU A 115 -1.90 6.93 -0.71
C LEU A 115 -3.28 7.44 -0.29
N GLY A 116 -3.55 7.52 1.01
CA GLY A 116 -4.78 8.12 1.57
C GLY A 116 -4.96 9.55 1.10
N ARG A 117 -3.91 10.37 1.29
CA ARG A 117 -3.88 11.75 0.82
C ARG A 117 -4.03 11.88 -0.69
N LEU A 118 -3.49 10.93 -1.48
CA LEU A 118 -3.68 10.92 -2.92
C LEU A 118 -5.15 10.68 -3.31
N LEU A 119 -5.83 9.72 -2.67
CA LEU A 119 -7.24 9.45 -2.95
C LEU A 119 -8.13 10.63 -2.56
N GLU A 120 -7.83 11.32 -1.47
CA GLU A 120 -8.56 12.53 -1.06
C GLU A 120 -8.48 13.65 -2.11
N GLN A 121 -7.43 13.67 -2.93
CA GLN A 121 -7.29 14.63 -4.04
C GLN A 121 -8.16 14.28 -5.23
N PHE A 122 -8.74 13.08 -5.31
CA PHE A 122 -9.59 12.71 -6.44
C PHE A 122 -10.98 13.30 -6.25
N ARG A 123 -11.46 13.95 -7.31
CA ARG A 123 -12.87 14.35 -7.45
C ARG A 123 -13.67 13.22 -8.07
N SER A 124 -13.13 12.59 -9.11
CA SER A 124 -13.76 11.44 -9.75
C SER A 124 -12.69 10.49 -10.32
N LEU A 125 -13.01 9.21 -10.35
CA LEU A 125 -12.24 8.15 -10.99
C LEU A 125 -13.20 7.37 -11.87
N ARG A 126 -12.92 7.28 -13.17
CA ARG A 126 -13.71 6.52 -14.13
C ARG A 126 -12.81 5.54 -14.85
N ALA A 127 -13.23 4.27 -14.87
CA ALA A 127 -12.59 3.23 -15.65
C ALA A 127 -13.50 2.85 -16.82
N ASP A 128 -13.06 3.07 -18.06
CA ASP A 128 -13.73 2.60 -19.26
C ASP A 128 -12.99 1.37 -19.77
N LEU A 129 -13.68 0.23 -19.82
CA LEU A 129 -13.13 -1.02 -20.33
C LEU A 129 -13.77 -1.36 -21.67
N ARG A 130 -12.94 -1.60 -22.69
CA ARG A 130 -13.37 -1.93 -24.05
C ARG A 130 -12.70 -3.23 -24.48
N PHE A 131 -13.49 -4.18 -24.95
CA PHE A 131 -13.00 -5.39 -25.59
C PHE A 131 -12.80 -5.12 -27.08
N ARG A 132 -11.64 -5.47 -27.61
CA ARG A 132 -11.23 -5.31 -29.01
C ARG A 132 -10.69 -6.64 -29.52
N GLU A 133 -10.51 -6.76 -30.82
CA GLU A 133 -9.93 -7.95 -31.46
C GLU A 133 -8.49 -8.24 -30.96
N ASP A 134 -7.76 -7.20 -30.55
CA ASP A 134 -6.40 -7.28 -30.00
C ASP A 134 -6.35 -7.41 -28.46
N GLY A 135 -7.51 -7.47 -27.79
CA GLY A 135 -7.60 -7.72 -26.35
C GLY A 135 -8.40 -6.68 -25.58
N ILE A 136 -8.05 -6.50 -24.30
CA ILE A 136 -8.75 -5.59 -23.38
C ILE A 136 -8.03 -4.24 -23.38
N HIS A 137 -8.78 -3.19 -23.68
CA HIS A 137 -8.33 -1.80 -23.58
C HIS A 137 -9.02 -1.12 -22.40
N THR A 138 -8.23 -0.70 -21.40
CA THR A 138 -8.73 0.00 -20.22
C THR A 138 -8.26 1.45 -20.23
N THR A 139 -9.19 2.39 -20.22
CA THR A 139 -8.90 3.82 -20.05
C THR A 139 -9.29 4.25 -18.63
N LEU A 140 -8.33 4.81 -17.88
CA LEU A 140 -8.58 5.39 -16.57
C LEU A 140 -8.60 6.92 -16.68
N THR A 141 -9.74 7.53 -16.40
CA THR A 141 -9.89 8.98 -16.30
C THR A 141 -9.89 9.37 -14.83
N ILE A 142 -8.91 10.18 -14.42
CA ILE A 142 -8.78 10.69 -13.06
C ILE A 142 -9.03 12.19 -13.09
N GLU A 143 -10.08 12.65 -12.44
CA GLU A 143 -10.29 14.08 -12.19
C GLU A 143 -9.83 14.40 -10.77
N ARG A 144 -8.93 15.37 -10.63
CA ARG A 144 -8.48 15.84 -9.32
C ARG A 144 -9.31 17.03 -8.86
N LYS A 145 -9.52 17.17 -7.55
CA LYS A 145 -9.99 18.41 -6.94
C LYS A 145 -9.00 19.51 -7.33
N GLY A 146 -9.48 20.61 -7.90
CA GLY A 146 -8.63 21.71 -8.32
C GLY A 146 -7.74 22.15 -7.16
N GLN A 147 -6.44 22.32 -7.41
CA GLN A 147 -5.59 22.99 -6.45
C GLN A 147 -6.13 24.42 -6.33
N VAL A 148 -6.62 24.80 -5.15
CA VAL A 148 -6.70 26.22 -4.83
C VAL A 148 -5.26 26.70 -4.92
N GLN A 149 -4.92 27.40 -6.00
CA GLN A 149 -3.71 28.20 -6.05
C GLN A 149 -3.80 29.09 -4.83
N GLN A 150 -3.02 28.78 -3.78
CA GLN A 150 -2.65 29.77 -2.79
C GLN A 150 -1.83 30.80 -3.58
N ALA A 151 -2.55 31.73 -4.19
CA ALA A 151 -2.00 32.93 -4.77
C ALA A 151 -1.21 33.58 -3.65
N ASN A 152 0.10 33.66 -3.87
CA ASN A 152 1.03 34.48 -3.11
C ASN A 152 0.32 35.75 -2.62
N ARG A 153 0.00 35.80 -1.33
CA ARG A 153 -0.21 37.05 -0.62
C ARG A 153 1.02 37.22 0.27
N ASN A 154 1.79 38.21 -0.15
CA ASN A 154 3.04 38.72 0.41
C ASN A 154 3.04 38.83 1.94
#